data_AF-A0A734CBY4-F1
#
_entry.id   AF-A0A734CBY4-F1
#
_cell.length_a   1.000
_cell.length_b   1.000
_cell.length_c   1.000
_cell.angle_alpha   90.00
_cell.angle_beta   90.00
_cell.angle_gamma   90.00
#
_symmetry.space_group_name_H-M   'P 1'
#
loop_
_entity.id
_entity.type
_entity.pdbx_description
1 polymer ?
#
loop_
_entity_poly.entity_id
_entity_poly.type
_entity_poly.pdbx_seq_one_letter_code
_entity_poly.pdbx_strand_id
1 'polypeptide(L)' 'MSLCPMPGSDPKTNGDLSADIRRLEGALTACALQVKTVKHCQDELDAEAQKPAQGAD' A
#
# COMPACT_ATOMS: atom_id res chain seq x y z
N MET A 1 0.05 10.70 8.63
CA MET A 1 0.63 10.35 7.32
C MET A 1 -0.26 9.27 6.71
N SER A 2 -0.83 9.50 5.53
CA SER A 2 -1.54 8.44 4.78
C SER A 2 -0.51 7.54 4.12
N LEU A 3 -0.61 6.22 4.30
CA LEU A 3 0.24 5.23 3.61
C LEU A 3 -0.01 5.20 2.10
N CYS A 4 -1.17 5.69 1.67
CA CYS A 4 -1.59 5.72 0.28
C CYS A 4 -2.27 7.05 -0.03
N PRO A 5 -1.50 8.15 -0.18
CA PRO A 5 -2.08 9.43 -0.55
C PRO A 5 -2.63 9.34 -1.98
N MET A 6 -3.94 9.50 -2.11
CA MET A 6 -4.57 9.59 -3.44
C MET A 6 -4.47 11.03 -3.95
N PRO A 7 -4.18 11.22 -5.24
CA PRO A 7 -4.14 12.54 -5.83
C PRO A 7 -5.54 13.17 -5.82
N GLY A 8 -5.62 14.46 -5.50
CA GLY A 8 -6.81 15.25 -5.79
C GLY A 8 -7.03 15.39 -7.29
N SER A 9 -8.27 15.69 -7.67
CA SER A 9 -8.72 15.83 -9.06
C SER A 9 -9.68 17.03 -9.17
N ASP A 10 -9.46 17.87 -10.19
CA ASP A 10 -10.36 18.98 -10.56
C ASP A 10 -10.25 19.24 -12.08
N PRO A 11 -10.73 18.31 -12.92
CA PRO A 11 -10.53 18.39 -14.36
C PRO A 11 -11.43 19.46 -14.98
N LYS A 12 -10.89 20.25 -15.92
CA LYS A 12 -11.68 21.24 -16.71
C LYS A 12 -11.96 20.75 -18.12
N THR A 13 -11.17 19.78 -18.59
CA THR A 13 -11.30 19.16 -19.90
C THR A 13 -11.24 17.64 -19.80
N ASN A 14 -11.65 16.95 -20.87
CA ASN A 14 -11.49 15.49 -20.95
C ASN A 14 -10.02 15.06 -20.97
N GLY A 15 -9.12 15.95 -21.40
CA GLY A 15 -7.67 15.75 -21.31
C GLY A 15 -7.21 15.71 -19.85
N ASP A 16 -7.65 16.68 -19.05
CA ASP A 16 -7.35 16.73 -17.61
C ASP A 16 -7.90 15.51 -16.89
N LEU A 17 -9.15 15.12 -17.19
CA LEU A 17 -9.77 13.91 -16.61
C LEU A 17 -8.95 12.66 -16.96
N SER A 18 -8.51 12.51 -18.21
CA SER A 18 -7.69 11.38 -18.63
C SER A 18 -6.32 11.37 -17.94
N ALA A 19 -5.74 12.55 -17.69
CA ALA A 19 -4.49 12.66 -16.95
C ALA A 19 -4.68 12.31 -15.46
N ASP A 20 -5.77 12.78 -14.85
CA ASP A 20 -6.11 12.48 -13.46
C ASP A 20 -6.38 10.99 -13.24
N ILE A 21 -7.05 10.31 -14.17
CA ILE A 21 -7.25 8.86 -14.15
C ILE A 21 -5.89 8.14 -14.11
N ARG A 22 -4.96 8.49 -15.02
CA ARG A 22 -3.62 7.86 -15.04
C ARG A 22 -2.84 8.13 -13.75
N ARG A 23 -2.97 9.33 -13.18
CA ARG A 23 -2.34 9.67 -11.88
C ARG A 23 -2.93 8.85 -10.75
N LEU A 24 -4.24 8.66 -10.72
CA LEU A 24 -4.92 7.83 -9.74
C LEU A 24 -4.51 6.36 -9.88
N GLU A 25 -4.49 5.81 -11.09
CA GLU A 25 -4.03 4.44 -11.37
C GLU A 25 -2.58 4.22 -10.91
N GLY A 26 -1.70 5.19 -11.17
CA GLY A 26 -0.32 5.17 -10.68
C GLY A 26 -0.23 5.18 -9.16
N ALA A 27 -1.01 6.04 -8.48
CA ALA A 27 -1.06 6.11 -7.03
C ALA A 27 -1.60 4.81 -6.40
N LEU A 28 -2.63 4.21 -7.01
CA LEU A 28 -3.17 2.91 -6.59
C LEU A 28 -2.13 1.78 -6.73
N THR A 29 -1.39 1.78 -7.84
CA THR A 29 -0.31 0.79 -8.07
C THR A 29 0.79 0.94 -7.03
N ALA A 30 1.23 2.18 -6.75
CA ALA A 30 2.23 2.45 -5.73
C ALA A 30 1.74 2.08 -4.32
N CYS A 31 0.47 2.35 -4.01
CA CYS A 31 -0.16 1.95 -2.75
C CYS A 31 -0.18 0.42 -2.59
N ALA A 32 -0.60 -0.31 -3.62
CA ALA A 32 -0.65 -1.77 -3.57
C ALA A 32 0.73 -2.38 -3.29
N LEU A 33 1.79 -1.83 -3.88
CA LEU A 33 3.16 -2.25 -3.61
C LEU A 33 3.56 -2.01 -2.14
N GLN A 34 3.28 -0.82 -1.61
CA GLN A 34 3.58 -0.49 -0.21
C GLN A 34 2.81 -1.40 0.76
N VAL A 35 1.51 -1.59 0.54
CA VAL A 35 0.67 -2.48 1.36
C VAL A 35 1.18 -3.92 1.28
N LYS A 36 1.60 -4.39 0.11
CA LYS A 36 2.19 -5.73 -0.05
C LYS A 36 3.46 -5.90 0.78
N THR A 37 4.36 -4.91 0.77
CA THR A 37 5.56 -4.92 1.60
C THR A 37 5.21 -4.94 3.09
N VAL A 38 4.30 -4.05 3.51
CA VAL A 38 3.86 -3.97 4.92
C VAL A 38 3.20 -5.26 5.38
N LYS A 39 2.38 -5.89 4.52
CA LYS A 39 1.77 -7.20 4.79
C LYS A 39 2.84 -8.29 4.90
N HIS A 40 3.81 -8.33 3.99
CA HIS A 40 4.88 -9.33 4.04
C HIS A 40 5.65 -9.26 5.37
N CYS A 41 6.00 -8.06 5.83
CA CYS A 41 6.65 -7.88 7.13
C CYS A 41 5.76 -8.35 8.30
N GLN A 42 4.44 -8.06 8.25
CA GLN A 42 3.51 -8.56 9.27
C GLN A 42 3.42 -10.09 9.27
N ASP A 43 3.29 -10.70 8.09
CA ASP A 43 3.20 -12.16 7.96
C ASP A 43 4.47 -12.85 8.52
N GLU A 44 5.66 -12.26 8.36
CA GLU A 44 6.91 -12.77 8.95
C GLU A 44 6.94 -12.65 10.48
N LEU A 45 6.51 -11.50 11.02
CA LEU A 45 6.45 -11.27 12.46
C LEU A 45 5.45 -12.20 13.13
N ASP A 46 4.27 -12.38 12.52
CA ASP A 46 3.24 -13.29 13.01
C ASP A 46 3.74 -14.74 13.01
N ALA A 47 4.47 -15.15 11.97
CA ALA A 47 5.07 -16.47 11.90
C ALA A 47 6.14 -16.69 12.99
N GLU A 48 6.96 -15.68 13.30
CA GLU A 48 7.93 -15.73 14.41
C GLU A 48 7.23 -15.83 15.76
N ALA A 49 6.21 -15.01 15.99
CA ALA A 49 5.45 -14.99 17.24
C ALA A 49 4.71 -16.31 17.51
N GLN A 50 4.36 -17.06 16.47
CA GLN A 50 3.73 -18.39 16.58
C GLN A 50 4.72 -19.52 16.88
N LYS A 51 6.04 -19.28 16.80
CA LYS A 51 7.02 -20.29 17.21
C LYS A 51 6.90 -20.48 18.73
N PRO A 52 6.72 -21.72 19.22
CA PRO A 52 6.71 -21.96 20.65
C PRO A 52 8.06 -21.50 21.22
N ALA A 53 8.05 -20.83 22.37
CA ALA A 53 9.26 -20.46 23.09
C ALA A 53 10.03 -21.75 23.45
N GLN A 54 10.95 -22.16 22.58
CA GLN A 54 11.88 -23.26 22.84
C GLN A 54 12.93 -22.73 23.80
N GLY A 55 12.62 -22.72 25.10
CA GLY A 55 13.58 -22.29 26.12
C GLY A 55 12.95 -21.88 27.44
N ALA A 56 12.37 -22.84 28.15
CA ALA A 56 12.32 -22.82 29.60
C ALA A 56 12.42 -24.28 30.06
N ASP A 57 13.67 -24.74 30.21
CA ASP A 57 14.02 -25.89 31.04
C ASP A 57 14.11 -25.41 32.49
#